data_AF-Q0GFA9-F1
#
_entry.id   AF-Q0GFA9-F1
#
_cell.length_a   1.000
_cell.length_b   1.000
_cell.length_c   1.000
_cell.angle_alpha   90.00
_cell.angle_beta   90.00
_cell.angle_gamma   90.00
#
_symmetry.space_group_name_H-M   'P 1'
#
loop_
_entity.id
_entity.type
_entity.pdbx_description
1 polymer ?
#
loop_
_entity_poly.entity_id
_entity_poly.type
_entity_poly.pdbx_seq_one_letter_code
_entity_poly.pdbx_strand_id
1 'polypeptide(L)'
;ESEQWDTVIEGNDDLLEKYMSGKSLEALELEQEESIRFHNCSLFPVYHGSAKNNIGIDNLIEVITNKFYSSTHRGPSELCGNVFKIEYTKKRQRLAYIRLYSGVLHLRDSVRVSEKEKIKVTEMYTPINGELCKIDRAYSGEIVILQNEFLKLNSVLGDTKLLPQRKKIENPHPLLQTTVEPSKPEQREMLLDALLEISDSDPLLRYYVDSTTHEIILSFLGKVQMEVISALLQEKYHVEIELKEPTVIYMERPLKNAEYTIHIEVPPNPFWASIGLSVSPLPLGSGMQYESSVSLGYLDQSFQNAVMEGIRYGCEQGLYGWNVTDCKICFKYGLYYSPVSTPADFRMLAPIVLEQVLKKAGTELL
;
A
#
# COMPACT_ATOMS: atom_id res chain seq x y z
N GLU A 1 -29.14 2.76 -36.00
CA GLU A 1 -28.63 4.09 -35.62
C GLU A 1 -29.37 4.70 -34.42
N SER A 2 -30.70 4.55 -34.23
CA SER A 2 -31.36 5.15 -33.06
C SER A 2 -31.08 4.46 -31.73
N GLU A 3 -30.98 3.12 -31.68
CA GLU A 3 -30.74 2.36 -30.43
C GLU A 3 -29.44 2.73 -29.70
N GLN A 4 -28.44 3.24 -30.43
CA GLN A 4 -27.13 3.58 -29.87
C GLN A 4 -27.18 4.83 -28.98
N TRP A 5 -28.14 5.72 -29.25
CA TRP A 5 -28.32 6.96 -28.50
C TRP A 5 -29.34 6.85 -27.38
N ASP A 6 -30.21 5.84 -27.41
CA ASP A 6 -31.23 5.62 -26.36
C ASP A 6 -30.59 5.55 -24.97
N THR A 7 -29.49 4.80 -24.83
CA THR A 7 -28.77 4.71 -23.55
C THR A 7 -28.19 6.06 -23.12
N VAL A 8 -27.74 6.89 -24.06
CA VAL A 8 -27.18 8.23 -23.77
C VAL A 8 -28.29 9.18 -23.34
N ILE A 9 -29.40 9.19 -24.08
CA ILE A 9 -30.60 10.00 -23.85
C ILE A 9 -31.25 9.66 -22.50
N GLU A 10 -31.37 8.38 -22.15
CA GLU A 10 -31.95 7.92 -20.87
C GLU A 10 -31.20 8.44 -19.64
N GLY A 11 -29.91 8.77 -19.76
CA GLY A 11 -29.12 9.24 -18.62
C GLY A 11 -29.13 10.74 -18.39
N ASN A 12 -29.81 11.51 -19.24
CA ASN A 12 -29.93 12.96 -19.09
C ASN A 12 -31.40 13.38 -19.27
N ASP A 13 -32.01 13.87 -18.19
CA ASP A 13 -33.43 14.25 -18.14
C ASP A 13 -33.81 15.30 -19.19
N ASP A 14 -32.90 16.25 -19.50
CA ASP A 14 -33.14 17.30 -20.51
C ASP A 14 -33.17 16.73 -21.93
N LEU A 15 -32.28 15.76 -22.23
CA LEU A 15 -32.27 15.07 -23.52
C LEU A 15 -33.47 14.14 -23.66
N LEU A 16 -33.86 13.47 -22.57
CA LEU A 16 -35.03 12.61 -22.52
C LEU A 16 -36.32 13.40 -22.76
N GLU A 17 -36.47 14.58 -22.16
CA GLU A 17 -37.62 15.46 -22.37
C GLU A 17 -37.70 15.96 -23.82
N LYS A 18 -36.56 16.35 -24.41
CA LYS A 18 -36.47 16.71 -25.84
C LYS A 18 -36.88 15.53 -26.74
N TYR A 19 -36.43 14.33 -26.43
CA TYR A 19 -36.77 13.11 -27.17
C TYR A 19 -38.27 12.78 -27.07
N MET A 20 -38.84 12.79 -25.86
CA MET A 20 -40.26 12.52 -25.61
C MET A 20 -41.19 13.57 -26.26
N SER A 21 -40.73 14.82 -26.37
CA SER A 21 -41.47 15.90 -27.04
C SER A 21 -41.32 15.92 -28.57
N GLY A 22 -40.58 14.97 -29.15
CA GLY A 22 -40.37 14.84 -30.59
C GLY A 22 -39.50 15.95 -31.20
N LYS A 23 -38.71 16.66 -30.37
CA LYS A 23 -37.76 17.68 -30.85
C LYS A 23 -36.52 16.99 -31.42
N SER A 24 -35.92 17.58 -32.45
CA SER A 24 -34.67 17.09 -33.03
C SER A 24 -33.52 17.26 -32.04
N LEU A 25 -32.77 16.18 -31.79
CA LEU A 25 -31.52 16.19 -31.01
C LEU A 25 -30.35 16.48 -31.95
N GLU A 26 -29.47 17.40 -31.56
CA GLU A 26 -28.26 17.66 -32.31
C GLU A 26 -27.20 16.59 -32.00
N ALA A 27 -26.50 16.09 -33.02
CA ALA A 27 -25.45 15.07 -32.83
C ALA A 27 -24.35 15.54 -31.85
N LEU A 28 -24.07 16.85 -31.84
CA LEU A 28 -23.07 17.44 -30.96
C LEU A 28 -23.50 17.43 -29.48
N GLU A 29 -24.79 17.60 -29.19
CA GLU A 29 -25.34 17.48 -27.83
C GLU A 29 -25.20 16.04 -27.32
N LEU A 30 -25.49 15.06 -28.18
CA LEU A 30 -25.39 13.64 -27.86
C LEU A 30 -23.94 13.19 -27.63
N GLU A 31 -23.00 13.64 -28.48
CA GLU A 31 -21.57 13.33 -28.32
C GLU A 31 -20.96 13.96 -27.06
N GLN A 32 -21.43 15.14 -26.67
CA GLN A 32 -21.01 15.81 -25.43
C GLN A 32 -21.50 15.03 -24.20
N GLU A 33 -22.79 14.67 -24.17
CA GLU A 33 -23.35 13.88 -23.07
C GLU A 33 -22.67 12.51 -22.95
N GLU A 34 -22.45 11.82 -24.08
CA GLU A 34 -21.71 10.57 -24.11
C GLU A 34 -20.32 10.76 -23.48
N SER A 35 -19.60 11.82 -23.85
CA SER A 35 -18.26 12.10 -23.32
C SER A 35 -18.28 12.41 -21.81
N ILE A 36 -19.27 13.16 -21.34
CA ILE A 36 -19.47 13.45 -19.90
C ILE A 36 -19.71 12.16 -19.11
N ARG A 37 -20.59 11.29 -19.61
CA ARG A 37 -20.93 10.03 -18.95
C ARG A 37 -19.80 9.02 -18.99
N PHE A 38 -19.05 9.02 -20.08
CA PHE A 38 -17.83 8.23 -20.21
C PHE A 38 -16.77 8.67 -19.19
N HIS A 39 -16.56 9.98 -19.00
CA HIS A 39 -15.69 10.53 -17.94
C HIS A 39 -16.14 10.17 -16.53
N ASN A 40 -17.45 10.24 -16.29
CA ASN A 40 -18.04 9.94 -14.99
C ASN A 40 -18.15 8.43 -14.71
N CYS A 41 -17.68 7.58 -15.63
CA CYS A 41 -17.76 6.12 -15.54
C CYS A 41 -19.21 5.62 -15.35
N SER A 42 -20.20 6.33 -15.91
CA SER A 42 -21.62 5.95 -15.90
C SER A 42 -22.07 5.31 -17.21
N LEU A 43 -21.23 5.36 -18.24
CA LEU A 43 -21.43 4.72 -19.54
C LEU A 43 -20.14 4.00 -19.95
N PHE A 44 -20.27 2.73 -20.34
CA PHE A 44 -19.16 1.88 -20.81
C PHE A 44 -19.49 1.36 -22.22
N PRO A 45 -19.16 2.11 -23.28
CA PRO A 45 -19.41 1.70 -24.65
C PRO A 45 -18.60 0.46 -25.02
N VAL A 46 -19.22 -0.40 -25.82
CA VAL A 46 -18.63 -1.65 -26.28
C VAL A 46 -18.15 -1.47 -27.71
N TYR A 47 -16.84 -1.63 -27.90
CA TYR A 47 -16.21 -1.64 -29.22
C TYR A 47 -15.86 -3.08 -29.62
N HIS A 48 -15.82 -3.34 -30.92
CA HIS A 48 -15.47 -4.65 -31.47
C HIS A 48 -14.31 -4.53 -32.45
N GLY A 49 -13.45 -5.55 -32.48
CA GLY A 49 -12.27 -5.58 -33.33
C GLY A 49 -11.46 -6.86 -33.12
N SER A 50 -10.50 -7.11 -34.00
CA SER A 50 -9.55 -8.21 -33.90
C SER A 50 -8.12 -7.68 -33.94
N ALA A 51 -7.46 -7.64 -32.77
CA ALA A 51 -6.05 -7.26 -32.68
C ALA A 51 -5.14 -8.20 -33.47
N LYS A 52 -5.43 -9.52 -33.44
CA LYS A 52 -4.66 -10.53 -34.18
C LYS A 52 -4.67 -10.30 -35.70
N ASN A 53 -5.80 -9.82 -36.23
CA ASN A 53 -5.96 -9.57 -37.66
C ASN A 53 -5.77 -8.10 -38.03
N ASN A 54 -5.40 -7.24 -37.06
CA ASN A 54 -5.32 -5.77 -37.21
C ASN A 54 -6.63 -5.14 -37.74
N ILE A 55 -7.79 -5.63 -37.30
CA ILE A 55 -9.10 -5.10 -37.71
C ILE A 55 -9.66 -4.25 -36.55
N GLY A 56 -9.92 -2.96 -36.80
CA GLY A 56 -10.60 -2.06 -35.86
C GLY A 56 -9.73 -1.48 -34.74
N ILE A 57 -8.41 -1.72 -34.77
CA ILE A 57 -7.47 -1.18 -33.75
C ILE A 57 -7.27 0.33 -33.90
N ASP A 58 -7.14 0.82 -35.13
CA ASP A 58 -6.98 2.26 -35.37
C ASP A 58 -8.20 3.05 -34.87
N ASN A 59 -9.41 2.55 -35.15
CA ASN A 59 -10.66 3.13 -34.65
C ASN A 59 -10.71 3.13 -33.12
N LEU A 60 -10.22 2.07 -32.47
CA LEU A 60 -10.15 2.00 -31.01
C LEU A 60 -9.18 3.05 -30.44
N ILE A 61 -8.02 3.24 -31.08
CA ILE A 61 -7.02 4.26 -30.67
C ILE A 61 -7.61 5.66 -30.83
N GLU A 62 -8.31 5.91 -31.92
CA GLU A 62 -8.97 7.20 -32.18
C GLU A 62 -10.03 7.52 -31.12
N VAL A 63 -10.89 6.55 -30.80
CA VAL A 63 -11.86 6.67 -29.70
C VAL A 63 -11.15 6.97 -28.39
N ILE A 64 -10.09 6.23 -28.06
CA ILE A 64 -9.37 6.43 -26.80
C ILE A 64 -8.82 7.85 -26.71
N THR A 65 -8.24 8.35 -27.80
CA THR A 65 -7.63 9.68 -27.88
C THR A 65 -8.68 10.79 -27.79
N ASN A 66 -9.84 10.61 -28.43
CA ASN A 66 -10.89 11.62 -28.48
C ASN A 66 -11.73 11.65 -27.20
N LYS A 67 -12.02 10.50 -26.60
CA LYS A 67 -12.95 10.38 -25.45
C LYS A 67 -12.22 10.41 -24.10
N PHE A 68 -11.04 9.80 -23.96
CA PHE A 68 -10.28 9.84 -22.69
C PHE A 68 -9.31 11.04 -22.65
N TYR A 69 -9.83 12.26 -22.51
CA TYR A 69 -8.97 13.40 -22.20
C TYR A 69 -8.81 13.58 -20.69
N SER A 70 -7.57 13.68 -20.21
CA SER A 70 -7.33 14.09 -18.81
C SER A 70 -7.39 15.61 -18.73
N SER A 71 -8.23 16.17 -17.87
CA SER A 71 -8.24 17.59 -17.51
C SER A 71 -6.99 17.94 -16.67
N THR A 72 -5.82 17.81 -17.28
CA THR A 72 -4.57 18.22 -16.63
C THR A 72 -4.42 19.73 -16.80
N HIS A 73 -4.66 20.45 -15.71
CA HIS A 73 -4.43 21.89 -15.67
C HIS A 73 -2.94 22.16 -15.87
N ARG A 74 -2.56 22.60 -17.08
CA ARG A 74 -1.22 23.11 -17.41
C ARG A 74 -1.02 24.54 -16.88
N GLY A 75 -1.29 24.75 -15.59
CA GLY A 75 -1.11 26.02 -14.90
C GLY A 75 0.07 25.98 -13.91
N PRO A 76 0.56 27.15 -13.45
CA PRO A 76 1.52 27.22 -12.35
C PRO A 76 0.79 26.84 -11.05
N SER A 77 0.85 25.55 -10.72
CA SER A 77 0.34 24.99 -9.47
C SER A 77 1.49 24.33 -8.73
N GLU A 78 1.30 24.04 -7.44
CA GLU A 78 2.29 23.30 -6.67
C GLU A 78 2.49 21.91 -7.28
N LEU A 79 3.73 21.43 -7.23
CA LEU A 79 4.08 20.11 -7.75
C LEU A 79 3.31 19.03 -6.99
N CYS A 80 2.72 18.10 -7.74
CA CYS A 80 2.11 16.90 -7.20
C CYS A 80 2.37 15.73 -8.14
N GLY A 81 2.98 14.66 -7.63
CA GLY A 81 3.19 13.43 -8.37
C GLY A 81 3.10 12.19 -7.47
N ASN A 82 2.84 11.04 -8.07
CA ASN A 82 2.81 9.76 -7.34
C ASN A 82 3.71 8.73 -8.02
N VAL A 83 4.52 8.04 -7.21
CA VAL A 83 5.31 6.88 -7.66
C VAL A 83 4.39 5.68 -7.82
N PHE A 84 4.27 5.15 -9.03
CA PHE A 84 3.37 4.02 -9.31
C PHE A 84 4.10 2.74 -9.74
N LYS A 85 5.38 2.83 -10.11
CA LYS A 85 6.21 1.68 -10.47
C LYS A 85 7.65 1.95 -10.06
N ILE A 86 8.34 0.92 -9.59
CA ILE A 86 9.78 0.90 -9.37
C ILE A 86 10.39 -0.16 -10.27
N GLU A 87 11.57 0.13 -10.81
CA GLU A 87 12.31 -0.80 -11.65
C GLU A 87 13.80 -0.68 -11.37
N TYR A 88 14.52 -1.80 -11.41
CA TYR A 88 15.96 -1.85 -11.26
C TYR A 88 16.62 -2.09 -12.61
N THR A 89 17.51 -1.19 -13.01
CA THR A 89 18.32 -1.36 -14.23
C THR A 89 19.34 -2.49 -14.08
N LYS A 90 19.95 -2.92 -15.20
CA LYS A 90 21.07 -3.89 -15.20
C LYS A 90 22.26 -3.48 -14.32
N LYS A 91 22.42 -2.17 -14.05
CA LYS A 91 23.46 -1.62 -13.17
C LYS A 91 23.00 -1.51 -11.71
N ARG A 92 21.89 -2.17 -11.33
CA ARG A 92 21.23 -2.07 -10.02
C ARG A 92 20.86 -0.65 -9.60
N GLN A 93 20.63 0.24 -10.56
CA GLN A 93 20.12 1.59 -10.28
C GLN A 93 18.60 1.55 -10.20
N ARG A 94 18.05 2.08 -9.10
CA ARG A 94 16.61 2.21 -8.86
C ARG A 94 16.01 3.35 -9.67
N LEU A 95 15.04 3.01 -10.52
CA LEU A 95 14.24 3.92 -11.33
C LEU A 95 12.82 3.97 -10.76
N ALA A 96 12.39 5.16 -10.33
CA ALA A 96 11.04 5.42 -9.86
C ALA A 96 10.23 6.08 -10.97
N TYR A 97 9.14 5.43 -11.39
CA TYR A 97 8.19 5.96 -12.37
C TYR A 97 7.12 6.77 -11.64
N ILE A 98 6.97 8.01 -12.06
CA ILE A 98 6.16 9.02 -11.39
C ILE A 98 5.16 9.58 -12.38
N ARG A 99 3.89 9.55 -12.00
CA ARG A 99 2.84 10.28 -12.71
C ARG A 99 2.74 11.68 -12.11
N LEU A 100 3.00 12.72 -12.90
CA LEU A 100 2.75 14.10 -12.48
C LEU A 100 1.29 14.47 -12.67
N TYR A 101 0.63 14.91 -11.60
CA TYR A 101 -0.77 15.38 -11.59
C TYR A 101 -0.84 16.90 -11.64
N SER A 102 0.05 17.60 -10.95
CA SER A 102 0.05 19.06 -10.89
C SER A 102 1.47 19.63 -10.86
N GLY A 103 1.60 20.89 -11.27
CA GLY A 103 2.85 21.64 -11.30
C GLY A 103 3.83 21.20 -12.39
N VAL A 104 5.07 21.66 -12.25
CA VAL A 104 6.16 21.40 -13.19
C VAL A 104 7.40 20.99 -12.39
N LEU A 105 8.10 19.97 -12.88
CA LEU A 105 9.32 19.46 -12.28
C LEU A 105 10.52 19.89 -13.12
N HIS A 106 11.55 20.45 -12.50
CA HIS A 106 12.81 20.79 -13.16
C HIS A 106 13.98 19.99 -12.64
N LEU A 107 14.98 19.82 -13.51
CA LEU A 107 16.24 19.21 -13.14
C LEU A 107 16.93 20.10 -12.07
N ARG A 108 17.49 19.45 -11.04
CA ARG A 108 18.09 20.05 -9.83
C ARG A 108 17.11 20.59 -8.79
N ASP A 109 15.80 20.47 -9.00
CA ASP A 109 14.82 20.84 -7.99
C ASP A 109 14.95 19.98 -6.73
N SER A 110 14.61 20.58 -5.58
CA SER A 110 14.49 19.87 -4.30
C SER A 110 13.02 19.69 -3.98
N VAL A 111 12.51 18.48 -4.17
CA VAL A 111 11.10 18.13 -4.01
C VAL A 111 10.86 17.48 -2.66
N ARG A 112 9.76 17.84 -2.01
CA ARG A 112 9.33 17.21 -0.75
C ARG A 112 8.65 15.87 -1.05
N VAL A 113 8.98 14.81 -0.33
CA VAL A 113 8.31 13.50 -0.45
C VAL A 113 7.49 13.16 0.79
N SER A 114 8.00 13.58 1.95
CA SER A 114 7.32 13.42 3.23
C SER A 114 7.55 14.66 4.08
N GLU A 115 6.91 14.75 5.24
CA GLU A 115 7.08 15.91 6.12
C GLU A 115 8.55 16.16 6.49
N LYS A 116 9.33 15.08 6.55
CA LYS A 116 10.74 15.05 6.97
C LYS A 116 11.75 14.79 5.85
N GLU A 117 11.30 14.48 4.63
CA GLU A 117 12.18 14.05 3.54
C GLU A 117 12.08 14.94 2.31
N LYS A 118 13.25 15.39 1.83
CA LYS A 118 13.43 16.15 0.59
C LYS A 118 14.39 15.42 -0.32
N ILE A 119 14.04 15.33 -1.60
CA ILE A 119 14.82 14.66 -2.63
C ILE A 119 15.26 15.68 -3.66
N LYS A 120 16.55 15.64 -4.03
CA LYS A 120 17.09 16.43 -5.11
C LYS A 120 17.02 15.65 -6.43
N VAL A 121 16.46 16.27 -7.45
CA VAL A 121 16.33 15.71 -8.79
C VAL A 121 17.64 15.86 -9.54
N THR A 122 18.41 14.80 -9.70
CA THR A 122 19.70 14.83 -10.41
C THR A 122 19.53 14.60 -11.91
N GLU A 123 18.78 13.56 -12.27
CA GLU A 123 18.49 13.17 -13.64
C GLU A 123 17.01 12.82 -13.78
N MET A 124 16.43 13.16 -14.94
CA MET A 124 15.06 12.83 -15.29
C MET A 124 15.00 12.22 -16.69
N TYR A 125 14.13 11.24 -16.85
CA TYR A 125 13.91 10.55 -18.10
C TYR A 125 12.42 10.48 -18.42
N THR A 126 12.07 10.40 -19.71
CA THR A 126 10.73 10.06 -20.17
C THR A 126 10.82 8.88 -21.14
N PRO A 127 9.91 7.90 -21.05
CA PRO A 127 9.86 6.81 -22.01
C PRO A 127 9.23 7.30 -23.33
N ILE A 128 9.98 7.26 -24.42
CA ILE A 128 9.48 7.58 -25.78
C ILE A 128 9.79 6.38 -26.66
N ASN A 129 8.76 5.77 -27.25
CA ASN A 129 8.88 4.63 -28.18
C ASN A 129 9.71 3.44 -27.63
N GLY A 130 9.70 3.23 -26.31
CA GLY A 130 10.46 2.16 -25.65
C GLY A 130 11.88 2.53 -25.23
N GLU A 131 12.36 3.75 -25.54
CA GLU A 131 13.67 4.25 -25.12
C GLU A 131 13.55 5.32 -24.03
N LEU A 132 14.56 5.40 -23.16
CA LEU A 132 14.64 6.39 -22.09
C LEU A 132 15.37 7.64 -22.58
N CYS A 133 14.61 8.72 -22.80
CA CYS A 133 15.15 10.01 -23.22
C CYS A 133 15.35 10.93 -22.02
N LYS A 134 16.54 11.54 -21.88
CA LYS A 134 16.81 12.55 -20.83
C LYS A 134 16.01 13.82 -21.09
N ILE A 135 15.42 14.38 -20.04
CA ILE A 135 14.64 15.61 -20.09
C ILE A 135 15.03 16.55 -18.94
N ASP A 136 14.94 17.86 -19.20
CA ASP A 136 15.25 18.89 -18.19
C ASP A 136 14.02 19.39 -17.43
N ARG A 137 12.83 19.24 -18.02
CA ARG A 137 11.56 19.74 -17.49
C ARG A 137 10.46 18.74 -17.80
N ALA A 138 9.55 18.56 -16.86
CA ALA A 138 8.36 17.73 -17.03
C ALA A 138 7.12 18.43 -16.50
N TYR A 139 6.01 18.31 -17.23
CA TYR A 139 4.77 19.02 -16.95
C TYR A 139 3.73 18.12 -16.28
N SER A 140 2.74 18.75 -15.63
CA SER A 140 1.50 18.09 -15.23
C SER A 140 0.91 17.31 -16.40
N GLY A 141 0.56 16.05 -16.16
CA GLY A 141 0.07 15.17 -17.21
C GLY A 141 1.16 14.36 -17.92
N GLU A 142 2.42 14.47 -17.54
CA GLU A 142 3.50 13.59 -18.04
C GLU A 142 3.91 12.49 -17.04
N ILE A 143 4.55 11.44 -17.57
CA ILE A 143 5.18 10.38 -16.78
C ILE A 143 6.68 10.62 -16.82
N VAL A 144 7.29 10.70 -15.65
CA VAL A 144 8.72 10.95 -15.48
C VAL A 144 9.34 9.80 -14.73
N ILE A 145 10.57 9.48 -15.11
CA ILE A 145 11.38 8.47 -14.46
C ILE A 145 12.54 9.18 -13.77
N LEU A 146 12.63 9.00 -12.46
CA LEU A 146 13.71 9.53 -11.65
C LEU A 146 14.61 8.39 -11.19
N GLN A 147 15.93 8.60 -11.30
CA GLN A 147 16.87 7.72 -10.65
C GLN A 147 17.02 8.14 -9.18
N ASN A 148 16.54 7.30 -8.26
CA ASN A 148 16.58 7.60 -6.84
C ASN A 148 16.51 6.34 -5.98
N GLU A 149 17.29 6.29 -4.90
CA GLU A 149 17.38 5.12 -4.00
C GLU A 149 16.30 5.09 -2.91
N PHE A 150 15.73 6.26 -2.55
CA PHE A 150 14.83 6.42 -1.40
C PHE A 150 13.34 6.38 -1.75
N LEU A 151 12.98 6.65 -3.02
CA LEU A 151 11.58 6.70 -3.45
C LEU A 151 10.93 5.32 -3.43
N LYS A 152 9.95 5.13 -2.53
CA LYS A 152 9.15 3.92 -2.40
C LYS A 152 7.91 3.96 -3.29
N LEU A 153 7.33 2.78 -3.56
CA LEU A 153 6.08 2.68 -4.28
C LEU A 153 4.98 3.45 -3.52
N ASN A 154 4.09 4.11 -4.26
CA ASN A 154 3.03 4.96 -3.72
C ASN A 154 3.52 6.19 -2.92
N SER A 155 4.81 6.53 -3.00
CA SER A 155 5.31 7.78 -2.43
C SER A 155 4.80 8.96 -3.24
N VAL A 156 4.43 10.01 -2.53
CA VAL A 156 3.90 11.24 -3.12
C VAL A 156 5.00 12.29 -3.17
N LEU A 157 5.12 12.99 -4.29
CA LEU A 157 6.03 14.10 -4.49
C LEU A 157 5.24 15.41 -4.44
N GLY A 158 5.63 16.32 -3.56
CA GLY A 158 5.05 17.66 -3.41
C GLY A 158 3.82 17.70 -2.50
N ASP A 159 2.75 18.40 -2.91
CA ASP A 159 1.54 18.56 -2.08
C ASP A 159 0.60 17.37 -2.21
N THR A 160 0.44 16.63 -1.11
CA THR A 160 -0.48 15.49 -0.99
C THR A 160 -1.95 15.87 -1.19
N LYS A 161 -2.33 17.14 -0.96
CA LYS A 161 -3.73 17.59 -1.10
C LYS A 161 -4.18 17.66 -2.56
N LEU A 162 -3.24 17.85 -3.47
CA LEU A 162 -3.50 17.92 -4.91
C LEU A 162 -3.55 16.54 -5.58
N LEU A 163 -3.34 15.46 -4.82
CA LEU A 163 -3.54 14.12 -5.37
C LEU A 163 -5.03 13.89 -5.65
N PRO A 164 -5.36 13.22 -6.77
CA PRO A 164 -6.72 12.74 -6.97
C PRO A 164 -7.08 11.84 -5.78
N GLN A 165 -8.19 12.16 -5.10
CA GLN A 165 -8.70 11.36 -3.98
C GLN A 165 -9.15 10.00 -4.52
N ARG A 166 -8.21 9.05 -4.64
CA ARG A 166 -8.56 7.64 -4.74
C ARG A 166 -8.89 7.16 -3.34
N LYS A 167 -9.95 6.36 -3.20
CA LYS A 167 -10.07 5.47 -2.04
C LYS A 167 -8.76 4.69 -1.99
N LYS A 168 -8.02 4.83 -0.88
CA LYS A 168 -6.78 4.10 -0.67
C LYS A 168 -7.14 2.62 -0.75
N ILE A 169 -6.77 1.96 -1.85
CA ILE A 169 -6.90 0.51 -1.96
C ILE A 169 -5.79 -0.02 -1.06
N GLU A 170 -6.17 -0.54 0.10
CA GLU A 170 -5.22 -1.25 0.93
C GLU A 170 -4.76 -2.48 0.16
N ASN A 171 -3.44 -2.64 0.08
CA ASN A 171 -2.88 -3.83 -0.54
C ASN A 171 -3.35 -5.05 0.26
N PRO A 172 -3.88 -6.09 -0.41
CA PRO A 172 -4.29 -7.29 0.30
C PRO A 172 -3.09 -7.88 1.05
N HIS A 173 -3.36 -8.43 2.23
CA HIS A 173 -2.34 -9.13 3.00
C HIS A 173 -1.94 -10.42 2.26
N PRO A 174 -0.64 -10.78 2.25
CA PRO A 174 -0.20 -12.08 1.75
C PRO A 174 -0.96 -13.22 2.44
N LEU A 175 -1.35 -14.24 1.70
CA LEU A 175 -2.15 -15.37 2.21
C LEU A 175 -1.30 -16.62 2.45
N LEU A 176 -0.20 -16.74 1.70
CA LEU A 176 0.68 -17.89 1.70
C LEU A 176 2.08 -17.46 2.11
N GLN A 177 2.80 -18.35 2.77
CA GLN A 177 4.23 -18.20 3.03
C GLN A 177 4.98 -19.48 2.71
N THR A 178 6.22 -19.34 2.27
CA THR A 178 7.14 -20.46 2.09
C THR A 178 8.54 -20.10 2.56
N THR A 179 9.31 -21.10 2.95
CA THR A 179 10.75 -20.95 3.14
C THR A 179 11.44 -21.02 1.78
N VAL A 180 12.36 -20.09 1.56
CA VAL A 180 13.22 -20.03 0.38
C VAL A 180 14.67 -20.23 0.79
N GLU A 181 15.35 -21.18 0.18
CA GLU A 181 16.78 -21.40 0.38
C GLU A 181 17.49 -21.41 -0.98
N PRO A 182 18.69 -20.83 -1.09
CA PRO A 182 19.47 -20.94 -2.31
C PRO A 182 20.04 -22.37 -2.41
N SER A 183 20.05 -22.95 -3.61
CA SER A 183 20.66 -24.28 -3.82
C SER A 183 22.15 -24.31 -3.47
N LYS A 184 22.81 -23.14 -3.52
CA LYS A 184 24.19 -22.95 -3.05
C LYS A 184 24.22 -21.98 -1.87
N PRO A 185 24.79 -22.37 -0.71
CA PRO A 185 24.79 -21.51 0.48
C PRO A 185 25.54 -20.19 0.28
N GLU A 186 26.54 -20.18 -0.61
CA GLU A 186 27.31 -18.98 -0.99
C GLU A 186 26.44 -17.90 -1.65
N GLN A 187 25.30 -18.27 -2.26
CA GLN A 187 24.41 -17.34 -2.95
C GLN A 187 23.37 -16.71 -2.02
N ARG A 188 23.43 -16.96 -0.71
CA ARG A 188 22.45 -16.42 0.26
C ARG A 188 22.39 -14.91 0.26
N GLU A 189 23.53 -14.22 0.20
CA GLU A 189 23.56 -12.74 0.13
C GLU A 189 22.95 -12.24 -1.17
N MET A 190 23.26 -12.88 -2.30
CA MET A 190 22.67 -12.55 -3.61
C MET A 190 21.15 -12.75 -3.63
N LEU A 191 20.66 -13.79 -2.96
CA LEU A 191 19.23 -14.04 -2.81
C LEU A 191 18.54 -12.92 -2.02
N LEU A 192 19.12 -12.51 -0.89
CA LEU A 192 18.57 -11.42 -0.07
C LEU A 192 18.52 -10.10 -0.84
N ASP A 193 19.59 -9.76 -1.58
CA ASP A 193 19.63 -8.60 -2.47
C ASP A 193 18.52 -8.67 -3.53
N ALA A 194 18.36 -9.82 -4.18
CA ALA A 194 17.36 -10.00 -5.23
C ALA A 194 15.92 -9.92 -4.68
N LEU A 195 15.66 -10.53 -3.52
CA LEU A 195 14.37 -10.43 -2.84
C LEU A 195 14.06 -9.00 -2.41
N LEU A 196 15.06 -8.22 -1.97
CA LEU A 196 14.91 -6.80 -1.69
C LEU A 196 14.46 -6.05 -2.95
N GLU A 197 15.16 -6.22 -4.07
CA GLU A 197 14.81 -5.56 -5.34
C GLU A 197 13.40 -5.94 -5.84
N ILE A 198 13.01 -7.22 -5.70
CA ILE A 198 11.69 -7.70 -6.12
C ILE A 198 10.59 -7.16 -5.19
N SER A 199 10.79 -7.19 -3.87
CA SER A 199 9.82 -6.67 -2.89
C SER A 199 9.60 -5.16 -3.00
N ASP A 200 10.62 -4.41 -3.41
CA ASP A 200 10.50 -2.98 -3.70
C ASP A 200 9.61 -2.71 -4.94
N SER A 201 9.59 -3.67 -5.88
CA SER A 201 8.84 -3.57 -7.13
C SER A 201 7.39 -4.08 -6.97
N ASP A 202 7.19 -5.15 -6.20
CA ASP A 202 5.91 -5.76 -5.92
C ASP A 202 5.56 -5.63 -4.42
N PRO A 203 4.65 -4.73 -4.04
CA PRO A 203 4.30 -4.47 -2.65
C PRO A 203 3.48 -5.61 -2.00
N LEU A 204 3.01 -6.56 -2.81
CA LEU A 204 2.27 -7.75 -2.37
C LEU A 204 3.22 -8.88 -2.01
N LEU A 205 4.49 -8.76 -2.38
CA LEU A 205 5.55 -9.65 -1.95
C LEU A 205 6.22 -9.09 -0.69
N ARG A 206 6.31 -9.91 0.35
CA ARG A 206 7.07 -9.57 1.56
C ARG A 206 8.02 -10.70 1.86
N TYR A 207 9.20 -10.37 2.34
CA TYR A 207 10.11 -11.36 2.88
C TYR A 207 10.65 -10.87 4.22
N TYR A 208 11.00 -11.82 5.06
CA TYR A 208 11.70 -11.57 6.30
C TYR A 208 12.63 -12.75 6.60
N VAL A 209 13.63 -12.50 7.43
CA VAL A 209 14.51 -13.56 7.94
C VAL A 209 14.05 -13.86 9.34
N ASP A 210 13.67 -15.11 9.61
CA ASP A 210 13.30 -15.51 10.96
C ASP A 210 14.53 -15.44 11.88
N SER A 211 14.40 -14.73 12.99
CA SER A 211 15.45 -14.59 13.99
C SER A 211 15.78 -15.90 14.71
N THR A 212 14.85 -16.85 14.76
CA THR A 212 15.00 -18.12 15.48
C THR A 212 15.62 -19.20 14.61
N THR A 213 15.04 -19.44 13.43
CA THR A 213 15.49 -20.49 12.51
C THR A 213 16.56 -20.01 11.53
N HIS A 214 16.72 -18.70 11.36
CA HIS A 214 17.53 -18.08 10.30
C HIS A 214 17.10 -18.46 8.87
N GLU A 215 15.91 -19.03 8.72
CA GLU A 215 15.30 -19.31 7.42
C GLU A 215 14.80 -18.01 6.77
N ILE A 216 14.85 -17.93 5.44
CA ILE A 216 14.29 -16.80 4.69
C ILE A 216 12.85 -17.16 4.35
N ILE A 217 11.90 -16.40 4.89
CA ILE A 217 10.48 -16.64 4.69
C ILE A 217 9.95 -15.61 3.69
N LEU A 218 9.28 -16.11 2.65
CA LEU A 218 8.66 -15.33 1.59
C LEU A 218 7.15 -15.46 1.68
N SER A 219 6.46 -14.33 1.82
CA SER A 219 5.00 -14.22 1.88
C SER A 219 4.45 -13.63 0.58
N PHE A 220 3.45 -14.29 0.00
CA PHE A 220 2.87 -13.96 -1.31
C PHE A 220 1.36 -14.25 -1.36
N LEU A 221 0.68 -13.80 -2.41
CA LEU A 221 -0.77 -13.93 -2.55
C LEU A 221 -1.23 -15.26 -3.16
N GLY A 222 -0.46 -15.81 -4.12
CA GLY A 222 -0.87 -17.01 -4.83
C GLY A 222 0.29 -17.73 -5.53
N LYS A 223 0.04 -19.00 -5.89
CA LYS A 223 1.06 -19.90 -6.48
C LYS A 223 1.69 -19.36 -7.77
N VAL A 224 0.91 -18.68 -8.62
CA VAL A 224 1.43 -18.07 -9.86
C VAL A 224 2.50 -17.02 -9.56
N GLN A 225 2.32 -16.21 -8.51
CA GLN A 225 3.29 -15.20 -8.10
C GLN A 225 4.62 -15.86 -7.69
N MET A 226 4.56 -17.00 -6.98
CA MET A 226 5.73 -17.78 -6.58
C MET A 226 6.49 -18.35 -7.79
N GLU A 227 5.79 -18.88 -8.80
CA GLU A 227 6.41 -19.38 -10.03
C GLU A 227 7.12 -18.26 -10.81
N VAL A 228 6.49 -17.10 -10.93
CA VAL A 228 7.08 -15.93 -11.58
C VAL A 228 8.33 -15.45 -10.84
N ILE A 229 8.30 -15.40 -9.50
CA ILE A 229 9.46 -14.99 -8.69
C ILE A 229 10.61 -15.98 -8.85
N SER A 230 10.30 -17.28 -8.88
CA SER A 230 11.32 -18.33 -9.08
C SER A 230 11.99 -18.19 -10.44
N ALA A 231 11.20 -17.98 -11.50
CA ALA A 231 11.73 -17.71 -12.84
C ALA A 231 12.57 -16.41 -12.87
N LEU A 232 12.11 -15.33 -12.22
CA LEU A 232 12.84 -14.07 -12.14
C LEU A 232 14.19 -14.23 -11.44
N LEU A 233 14.24 -14.98 -10.32
CA LEU A 233 15.48 -15.24 -9.58
C LEU A 233 16.49 -16.02 -10.44
N GLN A 234 16.02 -17.00 -11.19
CA GLN A 234 16.88 -17.81 -12.06
C GLN A 234 17.33 -17.05 -13.32
N GLU A 235 16.41 -16.39 -14.03
CA GLU A 235 16.68 -15.73 -15.31
C GLU A 235 17.46 -14.42 -15.14
N LYS A 236 17.06 -13.57 -14.17
CA LYS A 236 17.62 -12.22 -14.00
C LYS A 236 18.80 -12.20 -13.03
N TYR A 237 18.73 -12.96 -11.94
CA TYR A 237 19.73 -12.92 -10.87
C TYR A 237 20.67 -14.13 -10.86
N HIS A 238 20.40 -15.15 -11.69
CA HIS A 238 21.19 -16.39 -11.76
C HIS A 238 21.31 -17.11 -10.41
N VAL A 239 20.26 -17.03 -9.59
CA VAL A 239 20.15 -17.71 -8.30
C VAL A 239 19.15 -18.84 -8.45
N GLU A 240 19.61 -20.08 -8.27
CA GLU A 240 18.74 -21.24 -8.15
C GLU A 240 18.27 -21.36 -6.70
N ILE A 241 16.97 -21.53 -6.53
CA ILE A 241 16.31 -21.59 -5.22
C ILE A 241 15.54 -22.89 -5.06
N GLU A 242 15.51 -23.37 -3.82
CA GLU A 242 14.67 -24.46 -3.35
C GLU A 242 13.55 -23.88 -2.48
N LEU A 243 12.32 -24.23 -2.82
CA LEU A 243 11.11 -23.79 -2.13
C LEU A 243 10.49 -24.96 -1.38
N LYS A 244 10.15 -24.74 -0.11
CA LYS A 244 9.33 -25.69 0.65
C LYS A 244 7.86 -25.58 0.21
N GLU A 245 7.03 -26.55 0.60
CA GLU A 245 5.60 -26.49 0.34
C GLU A 245 4.99 -25.23 0.99
N PRO A 246 4.21 -24.41 0.24
CA PRO A 246 3.60 -23.22 0.79
C PRO A 246 2.62 -23.55 1.92
N THR A 247 2.74 -22.81 3.01
CA THR A 247 1.84 -22.87 4.16
C THR A 247 0.92 -21.67 4.18
N VAL A 248 -0.26 -21.82 4.79
CA VAL A 248 -1.20 -20.71 4.98
C VAL A 248 -0.73 -19.86 6.16
N ILE A 249 -0.77 -18.54 6.01
CA ILE A 249 -0.52 -17.62 7.11
C ILE A 249 -1.81 -17.53 7.92
N TYR A 250 -1.83 -18.16 9.10
CA TYR A 250 -2.94 -17.98 10.04
C TYR A 250 -2.81 -16.64 10.76
N MET A 251 -3.94 -16.07 11.14
CA MET A 251 -3.98 -14.92 12.05
C MET A 251 -4.86 -15.25 13.26
N GLU A 252 -4.65 -14.55 14.36
CA GLU A 252 -5.46 -14.71 15.56
C GLU A 252 -6.39 -13.53 15.76
N ARG A 253 -7.61 -13.80 16.20
CA ARG A 253 -8.57 -12.75 16.59
C ARG A 253 -9.14 -13.04 17.97
N PRO A 254 -9.24 -12.05 18.87
CA PRO A 254 -9.90 -12.23 20.15
C PRO A 254 -11.39 -12.52 19.96
N LEU A 255 -11.97 -13.37 20.81
CA LEU A 255 -13.40 -13.74 20.74
C LEU A 255 -14.30 -12.80 21.54
N LYS A 256 -13.79 -12.28 22.67
CA LYS A 256 -14.57 -11.53 23.65
C LYS A 256 -13.81 -10.32 24.16
N ASN A 257 -14.55 -9.37 24.73
CA ASN A 257 -13.96 -8.28 25.48
C ASN A 257 -13.29 -8.82 26.75
N ALA A 258 -12.03 -8.46 26.97
CA ALA A 258 -11.32 -8.79 28.20
C ALA A 258 -10.44 -7.62 28.65
N GLU A 259 -10.17 -7.58 29.95
CA GLU A 259 -9.23 -6.63 30.53
C GLU A 259 -8.35 -7.31 31.57
N TYR A 260 -7.13 -6.81 31.66
CA TYR A 260 -6.14 -7.28 32.62
C TYR A 260 -5.21 -6.13 33.00
N THR A 261 -4.88 -6.08 34.28
CA THR A 261 -3.96 -5.09 34.83
C THR A 261 -2.90 -5.81 35.62
N ILE A 262 -1.64 -5.49 35.32
CA ILE A 262 -0.50 -5.87 36.14
C ILE A 262 -0.07 -4.64 36.92
N HIS A 263 0.08 -4.81 38.23
CA HIS A 263 0.51 -3.75 39.14
C HIS A 263 2.01 -3.85 39.44
N ILE A 264 2.64 -2.70 39.64
CA ILE A 264 4.01 -2.57 40.11
C ILE A 264 4.13 -3.16 41.52
N GLU A 265 5.28 -3.75 41.85
CA GLU A 265 5.56 -4.39 43.15
C GLU A 265 4.66 -5.61 43.48
N VAL A 266 3.83 -6.07 42.55
CA VAL A 266 3.02 -7.29 42.69
C VAL A 266 3.65 -8.42 41.86
N PRO A 267 4.19 -9.49 42.50
CA PRO A 267 4.67 -10.66 41.77
C PRO A 267 3.56 -11.23 40.87
N PRO A 268 3.84 -11.63 39.61
CA PRO A 268 5.15 -11.92 39.02
C PRO A 268 5.82 -10.75 38.27
N ASN A 269 5.33 -9.51 38.41
CA ASN A 269 5.86 -8.36 37.65
C ASN A 269 7.29 -7.99 38.07
N PRO A 270 8.30 -8.11 37.19
CA PRO A 270 9.67 -7.72 37.50
C PRO A 270 9.96 -6.25 37.18
N PHE A 271 9.05 -5.54 36.51
CA PHE A 271 9.26 -4.20 35.98
C PHE A 271 8.70 -3.12 36.90
N TRP A 272 9.32 -1.94 36.90
CA TRP A 272 8.83 -0.76 37.61
C TRP A 272 7.73 -0.05 36.80
N ALA A 273 6.69 -0.76 36.40
CA ALA A 273 5.54 -0.20 35.69
C ALA A 273 4.27 -0.98 36.04
N SER A 274 3.13 -0.29 36.03
CA SER A 274 1.81 -0.94 35.95
C SER A 274 1.17 -0.62 34.62
N ILE A 275 0.58 -1.62 33.98
CA ILE A 275 -0.14 -1.48 32.72
C ILE A 275 -1.47 -2.24 32.84
N GLY A 276 -2.55 -1.56 32.49
CA GLY A 276 -3.89 -2.12 32.30
C GLY A 276 -4.34 -1.96 30.86
N LEU A 277 -4.56 -3.08 30.19
CA LEU A 277 -5.05 -3.14 28.82
C LEU A 277 -6.44 -3.76 28.79
N SER A 278 -7.26 -3.28 27.85
CA SER A 278 -8.48 -3.96 27.45
C SER A 278 -8.46 -4.25 25.96
N VAL A 279 -8.85 -5.46 25.58
CA VAL A 279 -8.98 -5.88 24.18
C VAL A 279 -10.43 -6.15 23.87
N SER A 280 -10.91 -5.65 22.74
CA SER A 280 -12.24 -5.93 22.20
C SER A 280 -12.16 -6.36 20.74
N PRO A 281 -12.93 -7.38 20.30
CA PRO A 281 -12.95 -7.78 18.90
C PRO A 281 -13.60 -6.71 18.02
N LEU A 282 -13.08 -6.58 16.80
CA LEU A 282 -13.63 -5.75 15.74
C LEU A 282 -14.18 -6.62 14.60
N PRO A 283 -15.01 -6.07 13.70
CA PRO A 283 -15.39 -6.76 12.47
C PRO A 283 -14.18 -7.20 11.64
N LEU A 284 -14.35 -8.26 10.84
CA LEU A 284 -13.28 -8.78 9.98
C LEU A 284 -12.76 -7.69 9.02
N GLY A 285 -11.44 -7.60 8.88
CA GLY A 285 -10.79 -6.61 8.04
C GLY A 285 -10.71 -5.20 8.66
N SER A 286 -10.98 -5.05 9.96
CA SER A 286 -10.80 -3.78 10.67
C SER A 286 -9.35 -3.53 11.08
N GLY A 287 -8.52 -4.58 11.08
CA GLY A 287 -7.13 -4.54 11.52
C GLY A 287 -6.98 -4.29 13.02
N MET A 288 -5.74 -4.04 13.45
CA MET A 288 -5.43 -3.66 14.83
C MET A 288 -5.64 -2.16 15.03
N GLN A 289 -6.51 -1.79 15.96
CA GLN A 289 -6.72 -0.41 16.38
C GLN A 289 -6.19 -0.21 17.79
N TYR A 290 -5.40 0.84 18.00
CA TYR A 290 -4.88 1.21 19.31
C TYR A 290 -5.50 2.53 19.77
N GLU A 291 -5.95 2.58 21.02
CA GLU A 291 -6.45 3.79 21.68
C GLU A 291 -5.81 3.93 23.07
N SER A 292 -5.48 5.16 23.46
CA SER A 292 -5.02 5.46 24.82
C SER A 292 -6.10 6.25 25.55
N SER A 293 -6.62 5.70 26.66
CA SER A 293 -7.52 6.42 27.58
C SER A 293 -6.75 7.17 28.67
N VAL A 294 -5.44 6.97 28.78
CA VAL A 294 -4.59 7.63 29.78
C VAL A 294 -4.23 9.04 29.31
N SER A 295 -4.50 10.04 30.15
CA SER A 295 -4.25 11.44 29.80
C SER A 295 -2.76 11.74 29.69
N LEU A 296 -2.39 12.59 28.73
CA LEU A 296 -1.00 13.03 28.53
C LEU A 296 -0.43 13.81 29.72
N GLY A 297 -1.30 14.43 30.52
CA GLY A 297 -0.89 15.12 31.75
C GLY A 297 -0.58 14.17 32.91
N TYR A 298 -1.05 12.91 32.85
CA TYR A 298 -0.77 11.91 33.86
C TYR A 298 0.46 11.05 33.50
N LEU A 299 0.56 10.62 32.25
CA LEU A 299 1.68 9.85 31.74
C LEU A 299 2.19 10.47 30.43
N ASP A 300 3.46 10.84 30.39
CA ASP A 300 4.06 11.51 29.24
C ASP A 300 3.96 10.68 27.96
N GLN A 301 3.95 11.39 26.82
CA GLN A 301 3.87 10.78 25.49
C GLN A 301 4.96 9.73 25.24
N SER A 302 6.16 9.90 25.80
CA SER A 302 7.28 8.94 25.65
C SER A 302 6.93 7.55 26.19
N PHE A 303 6.30 7.48 27.36
CA PHE A 303 5.85 6.21 27.96
C PHE A 303 4.66 5.64 27.18
N GLN A 304 3.70 6.48 26.77
CA GLN A 304 2.56 6.01 25.97
C GLN A 304 3.00 5.43 24.61
N ASN A 305 4.00 6.04 23.98
CA ASN A 305 4.61 5.52 22.75
C ASN A 305 5.31 4.18 23.01
N ALA A 306 6.01 4.03 24.13
CA ALA A 306 6.65 2.78 24.50
C ALA A 306 5.65 1.65 24.75
N VAL A 307 4.50 1.94 25.37
CA VAL A 307 3.38 0.99 25.50
C VAL A 307 2.84 0.59 24.13
N MET A 308 2.60 1.56 23.24
CA MET A 308 2.13 1.29 21.87
C MET A 308 3.11 0.38 21.10
N GLU A 309 4.42 0.66 21.18
CA GLU A 309 5.46 -0.17 20.57
C GLU A 309 5.47 -1.59 21.15
N GLY A 310 5.36 -1.73 22.47
CA GLY A 310 5.28 -3.03 23.13
C GLY A 310 4.01 -3.81 22.75
N ILE A 311 2.86 -3.15 22.62
CA ILE A 311 1.62 -3.78 22.15
C ILE A 311 1.79 -4.25 20.70
N ARG A 312 2.36 -3.42 19.82
CA ARG A 312 2.60 -3.81 18.42
C ARG A 312 3.48 -5.05 18.33
N TYR A 313 4.55 -5.08 19.11
CA TYR A 313 5.42 -6.26 19.21
C TYR A 313 4.66 -7.48 19.76
N GLY A 314 3.86 -7.30 20.81
CA GLY A 314 3.03 -8.39 21.37
C GLY A 314 1.95 -8.90 20.40
N CYS A 315 1.48 -8.08 19.47
CA CYS A 315 0.55 -8.52 18.43
C CYS A 315 1.22 -9.35 17.33
N GLU A 316 2.55 -9.38 17.24
CA GLU A 316 3.26 -10.25 16.29
C GLU A 316 3.18 -11.74 16.70
N GLN A 317 2.89 -12.03 17.97
CA GLN A 317 2.74 -13.39 18.47
C GLN A 317 1.55 -13.49 19.42
N GLY A 318 0.45 -14.05 18.92
CA GLY A 318 -0.74 -14.40 19.70
C GLY A 318 -0.53 -15.64 20.57
N LEU A 319 -1.64 -16.19 21.07
CA LEU A 319 -1.61 -17.35 21.97
C LEU A 319 -1.13 -18.63 21.29
N TYR A 320 -1.41 -18.76 20.00
CA TYR A 320 -0.97 -19.87 19.16
C TYR A 320 0.27 -19.52 18.34
N GLY A 321 0.88 -18.36 18.58
CA GLY A 321 2.09 -17.89 17.92
C GLY A 321 1.88 -17.16 16.60
N TRP A 322 0.63 -16.82 16.24
CA TRP A 322 0.31 -16.12 15.00
C TRP A 322 -0.01 -14.63 15.23
N ASN A 323 0.13 -13.80 14.20
CA ASN A 323 -0.18 -12.37 14.29
C ASN A 323 -1.63 -12.13 14.70
N VAL A 324 -1.84 -11.27 15.69
CA VAL A 324 -3.17 -10.88 16.19
C VAL A 324 -3.73 -9.73 15.36
N THR A 325 -4.96 -9.87 14.88
CA THR A 325 -5.66 -8.87 14.05
C THR A 325 -7.11 -8.64 14.50
N ASP A 326 -7.79 -7.71 13.81
CA ASP A 326 -9.22 -7.38 13.97
C ASP A 326 -9.63 -7.16 15.43
N CYS A 327 -8.86 -6.33 16.13
CA CYS A 327 -9.07 -6.03 17.52
C CYS A 327 -8.76 -4.57 17.85
N LYS A 328 -9.47 -4.04 18.85
CA LYS A 328 -9.23 -2.75 19.44
C LYS A 328 -8.58 -2.94 20.80
N ILE A 329 -7.35 -2.45 20.94
CA ILE A 329 -6.56 -2.50 22.16
C ILE A 329 -6.57 -1.11 22.78
N CYS A 330 -7.10 -1.00 23.99
CA CYS A 330 -7.18 0.25 24.73
C CYS A 330 -6.26 0.22 25.95
N PHE A 331 -5.35 1.19 26.03
CA PHE A 331 -4.54 1.44 27.21
C PHE A 331 -5.35 2.25 28.22
N LYS A 332 -5.83 1.56 29.26
CA LYS A 332 -6.76 2.13 30.26
C LYS A 332 -6.06 2.68 31.49
N TYR A 333 -5.01 2.01 31.94
CA TYR A 333 -4.38 2.29 33.22
C TYR A 333 -2.87 2.18 33.11
N GLY A 334 -2.17 3.21 33.59
CA GLY A 334 -0.72 3.20 33.77
C GLY A 334 -0.39 3.64 35.18
N LEU A 335 0.68 3.12 35.78
CA LEU A 335 1.26 3.67 37.01
C LEU A 335 2.77 3.58 36.91
N TYR A 336 3.46 4.62 37.35
CA TYR A 336 4.92 4.71 37.37
C TYR A 336 5.38 5.36 38.66
N TYR A 337 6.63 5.09 39.05
CA TYR A 337 7.33 5.75 40.15
C TYR A 337 8.54 6.49 39.59
N SER A 338 8.56 7.80 39.75
CA SER A 338 9.78 8.59 39.50
C SER A 338 10.73 8.43 40.68
N PRO A 339 12.04 8.18 40.48
CA PRO A 339 12.76 8.17 39.19
C PRO A 339 13.01 6.78 38.58
N VAL A 340 12.46 5.72 39.17
CA VAL A 340 12.84 4.33 38.85
C VAL A 340 12.19 3.77 37.60
N SER A 341 10.98 4.22 37.27
CA SER A 341 10.24 3.77 36.09
C SER A 341 10.78 4.38 34.81
N THR A 342 11.11 3.53 33.85
CA THR A 342 11.60 3.94 32.52
C THR A 342 10.61 3.58 31.41
N PRO A 343 10.64 4.25 30.25
CA PRO A 343 9.84 3.84 29.10
C PRO A 343 10.13 2.39 28.66
N ALA A 344 11.33 1.88 28.90
CA ALA A 344 11.68 0.50 28.58
C ALA A 344 10.86 -0.51 29.41
N ASP A 345 10.61 -0.21 30.69
CA ASP A 345 9.77 -1.06 31.56
C ASP A 345 8.36 -1.22 30.98
N PHE A 346 7.78 -0.13 30.48
CA PHE A 346 6.47 -0.15 29.84
C PHE A 346 6.47 -0.93 28.53
N ARG A 347 7.52 -0.78 27.71
CA ARG A 347 7.66 -1.52 26.45
C ARG A 347 7.75 -3.03 26.67
N MET A 348 8.48 -3.47 27.70
CA MET A 348 8.67 -4.88 28.02
C MET A 348 7.46 -5.50 28.73
N LEU A 349 6.75 -4.73 29.55
CA LEU A 349 5.57 -5.20 30.28
C LEU A 349 4.32 -5.30 29.37
N ALA A 350 4.20 -4.45 28.36
CA ALA A 350 3.02 -4.40 27.48
C ALA A 350 2.70 -5.75 26.78
N PRO A 351 3.65 -6.47 26.15
CA PRO A 351 3.41 -7.80 25.60
C PRO A 351 2.89 -8.81 26.62
N ILE A 352 3.43 -8.78 27.85
CA ILE A 352 3.04 -9.70 28.92
C ILE A 352 1.59 -9.45 29.36
N VAL A 353 1.22 -8.18 29.52
CA VAL A 353 -0.18 -7.83 29.83
C VAL A 353 -1.09 -8.24 28.68
N LEU A 354 -0.69 -7.98 27.44
CA LEU A 354 -1.48 -8.34 26.26
C LEU A 354 -1.73 -9.86 26.19
N GLU A 355 -0.70 -10.68 26.42
CA GLU A 355 -0.84 -12.15 26.47
C GLU A 355 -1.89 -12.58 27.51
N GLN A 356 -1.88 -11.99 28.70
CA GLN A 356 -2.87 -12.29 29.74
C GLN A 356 -4.28 -11.84 29.37
N VAL A 357 -4.43 -10.69 28.70
CA VAL A 357 -5.72 -10.23 28.19
C VAL A 357 -6.23 -11.18 27.11
N LEU A 358 -5.37 -11.60 26.16
CA LEU A 358 -5.73 -12.55 25.11
C LEU A 358 -6.13 -13.91 25.71
N LYS A 359 -5.41 -14.42 26.72
CA LYS A 359 -5.80 -15.65 27.45
C LYS A 359 -7.20 -15.56 28.03
N LYS A 360 -7.57 -14.40 28.58
CA LYS A 360 -8.92 -14.14 29.12
C LYS A 360 -9.98 -13.96 28.03
N ALA A 361 -9.63 -13.30 26.92
CA ALA A 361 -10.53 -13.09 25.79
C ALA A 361 -10.84 -14.39 25.05
N GLY A 362 -9.86 -15.31 25.00
CA GLY A 362 -9.78 -16.40 24.04
C GLY A 362 -9.45 -15.88 22.64
N THR A 363 -8.71 -16.65 21.84
CA THR A 363 -8.46 -16.33 20.43
C THR A 363 -8.99 -17.46 19.52
N GLU A 364 -9.43 -17.06 18.32
CA GLU A 364 -9.80 -17.94 17.23
C GLU A 364 -8.83 -17.70 16.06
N LEU A 365 -8.50 -18.78 15.33
CA LEU A 365 -7.66 -18.72 14.14
C LEU A 365 -8.49 -18.32 12.92
N LEU A 366 -7.97 -17.38 12.14
CA LEU A 366 -8.48 -16.94 10.84
C LEU A 366 -7.69 -17.57 9.70
#